data_AF-A0A1G2HNB0-F1
#
_entry.id   AF-A0A1G2HNB0-F1
#
_cell.length_a   1.000
_cell.length_b   1.000
_cell.length_c   1.000
_cell.angle_alpha   90.00
_cell.angle_beta   90.00
_cell.angle_gamma   90.00
#
_symmetry.space_group_name_H-M   'P 1'
#
loop_
_entity.id
_entity.type
_entity.pdbx_description
1 polymer ?
#
loop_
_entity_poly.entity_id
_entity_poly.type
_entity_poly.pdbx_seq_one_letter_code
_entity_poly.pdbx_strand_id
1 'polypeptide(L)'
;MEIIDKYGYLEDALKYIERNIIACRNFQKLALKSGINKVMLKKFSAELQKFSEKHFFICLEEELEKRHSSLSGADAEISGADISIDTYKDKTFILISLSFNIVVDDEIEDKTKIDIKIFSNKNILIS
;
A
#
# COMPACT_ATOMS: atom_id res chain seq x y z
N MET A 1 -13.36 9.55 8.09
CA MET A 1 -13.19 8.13 8.50
C MET A 1 -11.76 7.97 8.98
N GLU A 2 -11.53 7.47 10.18
CA GLU A 2 -10.16 7.23 10.67
C GLU A 2 -9.67 5.85 10.25
N ILE A 3 -8.38 5.73 9.87
CA ILE A 3 -7.75 4.45 9.58
C ILE A 3 -7.06 3.93 10.85
N ILE A 4 -7.48 2.76 11.33
CA ILE A 4 -6.95 2.17 12.55
C ILE A 4 -6.12 0.92 12.22
N ASP A 5 -4.81 1.01 12.39
CA ASP A 5 -3.87 -0.12 12.22
C ASP A 5 -3.47 -0.73 13.57
N LYS A 6 -4.42 -1.37 14.27
CA LYS A 6 -4.21 -1.90 15.64
C LYS A 6 -3.04 -2.88 15.74
N TYR A 7 -2.74 -3.60 14.67
CA TYR A 7 -1.74 -4.67 14.64
C TYR A 7 -0.47 -4.30 13.88
N GLY A 8 -0.37 -3.08 13.33
CA GLY A 8 0.81 -2.60 12.61
C GLY A 8 1.01 -3.23 11.22
N TYR A 9 -0.04 -3.76 10.58
CA TYR A 9 0.07 -4.42 9.27
C TYR A 9 0.50 -3.46 8.17
N LEU A 10 -0.06 -2.26 8.15
CA LEU A 10 0.29 -1.24 7.18
C LEU A 10 1.64 -0.63 7.53
N GLU A 11 1.90 -0.39 8.82
CA GLU A 11 3.22 0.07 9.28
C GLU A 11 4.34 -0.88 8.82
N ASP A 12 4.16 -2.19 8.99
CA ASP A 12 5.13 -3.19 8.57
C ASP A 12 5.30 -3.27 7.05
N ALA A 13 4.21 -3.10 6.29
CA ALA A 13 4.26 -3.02 4.83
C ALA A 13 5.08 -1.80 4.36
N LEU A 14 4.88 -0.64 4.97
CA LEU A 14 5.63 0.59 4.65
C LEU A 14 7.11 0.46 5.01
N LYS A 15 7.43 -0.06 6.20
CA LYS A 15 8.82 -0.36 6.61
C LYS A 15 9.50 -1.35 5.67
N TYR A 16 8.75 -2.34 5.16
CA TYR A 16 9.28 -3.28 4.18
C TYR A 16 9.70 -2.56 2.90
N ILE A 17 8.85 -1.66 2.38
CA ILE A 17 9.12 -0.87 1.17
C ILE A 17 10.38 -0.03 1.38
N GLU A 18 10.43 0.73 2.47
CA GLU A 18 11.56 1.62 2.76
C GLU A 18 12.88 0.83 2.83
N ARG A 19 12.92 -0.25 3.62
CA ARG A 19 14.16 -1.00 3.87
C ARG A 19 14.62 -1.83 2.67
N ASN A 20 13.70 -2.51 2.00
CA ASN A 20 14.06 -3.50 0.99
C ASN A 20 14.07 -2.94 -0.43
N ILE A 21 13.19 -1.97 -0.72
CA ILE A 21 12.99 -1.42 -2.06
C ILE A 21 13.68 -0.06 -2.18
N ILE A 22 13.39 0.90 -1.30
CA ILE A 22 13.98 2.24 -1.39
C ILE A 22 15.48 2.19 -1.03
N ALA A 23 15.84 1.59 0.10
CA ALA A 23 17.22 1.48 0.56
C ALA A 23 18.03 0.35 -0.11
N CYS A 24 17.44 -0.37 -1.07
CA CYS A 24 18.07 -1.43 -1.85
C CYS A 24 18.70 -2.61 -1.06
N ARG A 25 18.36 -2.82 0.23
CA ARG A 25 19.11 -3.77 1.09
C ARG A 25 19.04 -5.24 0.66
N ASN A 26 17.93 -5.66 0.06
CA ASN A 26 17.69 -7.07 -0.34
C ASN A 26 17.39 -7.22 -1.83
N PHE A 27 17.91 -6.29 -2.63
CA PHE A 27 17.55 -6.15 -4.04
C PHE A 27 17.78 -7.41 -4.90
N GLN A 28 18.86 -8.14 -4.64
CA GLN A 28 19.14 -9.37 -5.36
C GLN A 28 18.12 -10.47 -5.05
N LYS A 29 17.73 -10.62 -3.78
CA LYS A 29 16.70 -11.58 -3.36
C LYS A 29 15.33 -11.18 -3.92
N LEU A 30 15.02 -9.89 -3.90
CA LEU A 30 13.80 -9.33 -4.49
C LEU A 30 13.71 -9.63 -5.98
N ALA A 31 14.75 -9.31 -6.76
CA ALA A 31 14.82 -9.56 -8.19
C ALA A 31 14.58 -11.05 -8.54
N LEU A 32 15.17 -11.96 -7.76
CA LEU A 32 14.98 -13.40 -7.95
C LEU A 32 13.55 -13.83 -7.60
N LYS A 33 12.99 -13.32 -6.50
CA LYS A 33 11.65 -13.68 -6.03
C LYS A 33 10.56 -13.17 -6.97
N SER A 34 10.69 -11.95 -7.48
CA SER A 34 9.69 -11.33 -8.35
C SER A 34 9.91 -11.60 -9.85
N GLY A 35 11.04 -12.21 -10.23
CA GLY A 35 11.41 -12.38 -11.64
C GLY A 35 11.74 -11.07 -12.36
N ILE A 36 11.88 -9.96 -11.63
CA ILE A 36 12.13 -8.63 -12.21
C ILE A 36 13.62 -8.42 -12.37
N ASN A 37 14.04 -7.92 -13.54
CA ASN A 37 15.45 -7.67 -13.79
C ASN A 37 15.99 -6.56 -12.85
N LYS A 38 17.27 -6.67 -12.49
CA LYS A 38 17.93 -5.74 -11.55
C LYS A 38 17.95 -4.28 -12.03
N VAL A 39 18.03 -4.06 -13.34
CA VAL A 39 18.05 -2.71 -13.94
C VAL A 39 16.69 -2.02 -13.76
N MET A 40 15.59 -2.73 -14.02
CA MET A 40 14.22 -2.25 -13.82
C MET A 40 13.95 -1.95 -12.35
N LEU A 41 14.31 -2.87 -11.45
CA LEU A 41 14.20 -2.64 -10.02
C LEU A 41 15.02 -1.42 -9.59
N LYS A 42 16.24 -1.22 -10.13
CA LYS A 42 17.08 -0.08 -9.75
C LYS A 42 16.47 1.25 -10.19
N LYS A 43 15.90 1.28 -11.39
CA LYS A 43 15.13 2.42 -11.89
C LYS A 43 13.91 2.69 -10.99
N PHE A 44 13.16 1.65 -10.65
CA PHE A 44 11.99 1.74 -9.78
C PHE A 44 12.32 2.27 -8.38
N SER A 45 13.39 1.78 -7.75
CA SER A 45 13.86 2.31 -6.46
C SER A 45 14.21 3.79 -6.53
N ALA A 46 14.82 4.25 -7.64
CA ALA A 46 15.08 5.66 -7.85
C ALA A 46 13.78 6.49 -7.97
N GLU A 47 12.75 5.96 -8.63
CA GLU A 47 11.43 6.59 -8.76
C GLU A 47 10.64 6.64 -7.43
N LEU A 48 10.97 5.75 -6.49
CA LEU A 48 10.42 5.74 -5.13
C LEU A 48 11.20 6.61 -4.14
N GLN A 49 12.35 7.16 -4.51
CA GLN A 49 13.07 8.09 -3.64
C GLN A 49 12.16 9.25 -3.24
N LYS A 50 12.16 9.63 -1.96
CA LYS A 50 11.23 10.62 -1.39
C LYS A 50 9.75 10.19 -1.41
N PHE A 51 9.48 8.89 -1.36
CA PHE A 51 8.14 8.40 -1.05
C PHE A 51 7.61 9.07 0.23
N SER A 52 6.37 9.54 0.21
CA SER A 52 5.74 10.26 1.31
C SER A 52 4.62 9.41 1.87
N GLU A 53 4.83 8.83 3.04
CA GLU A 53 3.81 8.08 3.77
C GLU A 53 2.57 8.95 4.00
N LYS A 54 2.77 10.22 4.37
CA LYS A 54 1.67 11.18 4.53
C LYS A 54 0.80 11.28 3.27
N HIS A 55 1.41 11.35 2.09
CA HIS A 55 0.64 11.42 0.84
C HIS A 55 -0.11 10.11 0.57
N PHE A 56 0.53 8.97 0.84
CA PHE A 56 -0.10 7.66 0.74
C PHE A 56 -1.34 7.54 1.64
N PHE A 57 -1.24 7.96 2.91
CA PHE A 57 -2.37 7.93 3.85
C PHE A 57 -3.52 8.83 3.37
N ILE A 58 -3.23 10.05 2.91
CA ILE A 58 -4.26 10.96 2.36
C ILE A 58 -5.01 10.29 1.20
N CYS A 59 -4.30 9.69 0.24
CA CYS A 59 -4.96 9.03 -0.88
C CYS A 59 -5.84 7.84 -0.43
N LEU A 60 -5.39 7.10 0.59
CA LEU A 60 -6.12 5.95 1.12
C LEU A 60 -7.39 6.38 1.89
N GLU A 61 -7.28 7.42 2.72
CA GLU A 61 -8.40 8.03 3.44
C GLU A 61 -9.45 8.55 2.44
N GLU A 62 -9.03 9.31 1.43
CA GLU A 62 -9.94 9.85 0.39
C GLU A 62 -10.71 8.73 -0.33
N GLU A 63 -10.05 7.62 -0.67
CA GLU A 63 -10.72 6.51 -1.37
C GLU A 63 -11.67 5.73 -0.45
N LEU A 64 -11.31 5.52 0.83
CA LEU A 64 -12.19 4.90 1.82
C LEU A 64 -13.44 5.75 2.08
N GLU A 65 -13.27 7.05 2.29
CA GLU A 65 -14.39 7.98 2.49
C GLU A 65 -15.31 8.01 1.28
N LYS A 66 -14.77 7.95 0.07
CA LYS A 66 -15.57 7.89 -1.16
C LYS A 66 -16.41 6.62 -1.24
N ARG A 67 -15.83 5.45 -0.93
CA ARG A 67 -16.52 4.15 -0.98
C ARG A 67 -17.60 4.00 0.08
N HIS A 68 -17.36 4.57 1.25
CA HIS A 68 -18.23 4.41 2.43
C HIS A 68 -18.90 5.74 2.85
N SER A 69 -19.09 6.66 1.90
CA SER A 69 -19.65 8.00 2.14
C SER A 69 -21.03 8.02 2.81
N SER A 70 -21.77 6.91 2.78
CA SER A 70 -23.06 6.75 3.47
C SER A 70 -22.93 6.39 4.96
N LEU A 71 -21.75 6.01 5.43
CA LEU A 71 -21.49 5.56 6.81
C LEU A 71 -20.81 6.69 7.60
N SER A 72 -21.61 7.59 8.17
CA SER A 72 -21.10 8.70 8.99
C SER A 72 -20.52 8.18 10.30
N GLY A 73 -19.33 8.68 10.68
CA GLY A 73 -18.67 8.30 11.93
C GLY A 73 -18.04 6.91 11.91
N ALA A 74 -17.92 6.29 10.74
CA ALA A 74 -17.28 4.99 10.59
C ALA A 74 -15.75 5.09 10.65
N ASP A 75 -15.15 4.06 11.23
CA ASP A 75 -13.72 3.80 11.25
C ASP A 75 -13.36 2.65 10.31
N ALA A 76 -12.16 2.69 9.73
CA ALA A 76 -11.62 1.64 8.88
C ALA A 76 -10.48 0.91 9.60
N GLU A 77 -10.80 -0.24 10.19
CA GLU A 77 -9.82 -1.07 10.90
C GLU A 77 -9.08 -1.99 9.95
N ILE A 78 -7.76 -1.89 9.89
CA ILE A 78 -6.94 -2.78 9.06
C ILE A 78 -6.95 -4.19 9.64
N SER A 79 -7.48 -5.13 8.86
CA SER A 79 -7.55 -6.55 9.22
C SER A 79 -6.47 -7.40 8.54
N GLY A 80 -5.80 -6.86 7.53
CA GLY A 80 -4.64 -7.50 6.90
C GLY A 80 -3.98 -6.63 5.84
N ALA A 81 -2.69 -6.90 5.59
CA ALA A 81 -1.92 -6.28 4.52
C ALA A 81 -1.02 -7.31 3.83
N ASP A 82 -1.12 -7.38 2.51
CA ASP A 82 -0.23 -8.16 1.67
C ASP A 82 0.57 -7.23 0.76
N ILE A 83 1.85 -7.56 0.57
CA ILE A 83 2.74 -6.79 -0.30
C ILE A 83 3.43 -7.67 -1.33
N SER A 84 3.41 -7.22 -2.58
CA SER A 84 4.17 -7.83 -3.67
C SER A 84 4.79 -6.77 -4.57
N ILE A 85 5.75 -7.19 -5.39
CA ILE A 85 6.32 -6.36 -6.45
C ILE A 85 6.05 -7.09 -7.76
N ASP A 86 5.45 -6.39 -8.71
CA ASP A 86 5.02 -6.97 -9.97
C ASP A 86 5.37 -6.03 -11.13
N THR A 87 5.08 -6.47 -12.36
CA THR A 87 5.30 -5.73 -13.59
C THR A 87 4.04 -5.68 -14.44
N TYR A 88 3.73 -4.50 -14.98
CA TYR A 88 2.64 -4.30 -15.91
C TYR A 88 3.09 -3.40 -17.05
N LYS A 89 3.00 -3.89 -18.29
CA LYS A 89 3.43 -3.17 -19.50
C LYS A 89 4.84 -2.56 -19.34
N ASP A 90 5.80 -3.40 -18.94
CA ASP A 90 7.21 -3.04 -18.68
C ASP A 90 7.44 -1.99 -17.58
N LYS A 91 6.44 -1.75 -16.72
CA LYS A 91 6.59 -0.92 -15.52
C LYS A 91 6.53 -1.77 -14.27
N THR A 92 7.53 -1.62 -13.41
CA THR A 92 7.53 -2.22 -12.07
C THR A 92 6.65 -1.40 -11.14
N PHE A 93 5.92 -2.06 -10.25
CA PHE A 93 5.14 -1.42 -9.20
C PHE A 93 5.12 -2.28 -7.93
N ILE A 94 4.86 -1.64 -6.79
CA ILE A 94 4.48 -2.32 -5.56
C ILE A 94 2.97 -2.46 -5.56
N LEU A 95 2.46 -3.66 -5.29
CA LEU A 95 1.07 -3.89 -4.96
C LEU A 95 0.95 -4.08 -3.45
N ILE A 96 0.19 -3.21 -2.80
CA ILE A 96 -0.26 -3.38 -1.41
C ILE A 96 -1.75 -3.71 -1.46
N SER A 97 -2.13 -4.88 -0.97
CA SER A 97 -3.53 -5.28 -0.80
C SER A 97 -3.89 -5.13 0.66
N LEU A 98 -4.75 -4.16 0.99
CA LEU A 98 -5.23 -3.91 2.35
C LEU A 98 -6.65 -4.44 2.51
N SER A 99 -6.89 -5.15 3.60
CA SER A 99 -8.23 -5.57 4.02
C SER A 99 -8.66 -4.72 5.21
N PHE A 100 -9.89 -4.24 5.19
CA PHE A 100 -10.47 -3.40 6.23
C PHE A 100 -11.78 -4.00 6.75
N ASN A 101 -12.01 -3.86 8.04
CA ASN A 101 -13.36 -3.90 8.62
C ASN A 101 -13.83 -2.45 8.77
N ILE A 102 -15.02 -2.13 8.27
CA ILE A 102 -15.65 -0.84 8.48
C ILE A 102 -16.51 -0.96 9.73
N VAL A 103 -16.22 -0.14 10.74
CA VAL A 103 -16.80 -0.25 12.08
C VAL A 103 -17.58 1.02 12.42
N VAL A 104 -18.80 0.85 12.95
CA VAL A 104 -19.65 1.93 13.47
C VAL A 104 -20.19 1.46 14.82
N ASP A 105 -20.09 2.29 15.86
CA ASP A 105 -20.55 1.95 17.21
C ASP A 105 -20.07 0.57 17.72
N ASP A 106 -18.79 0.25 17.45
CA ASP A 106 -18.12 -1.03 17.76
C ASP A 106 -18.67 -2.27 17.02
N GLU A 107 -19.56 -2.11 16.04
CA GLU A 107 -20.08 -3.19 15.19
C GLU A 107 -19.47 -3.16 13.77
N ILE A 108 -19.15 -4.33 13.22
CA ILE A 108 -18.64 -4.44 11.84
C ILE A 108 -19.80 -4.34 10.86
N GLU A 109 -19.91 -3.20 10.20
CA GLU A 109 -20.93 -2.91 9.19
C GLU A 109 -20.56 -3.47 7.80
N ASP A 110 -19.27 -3.43 7.45
CA ASP A 110 -18.79 -3.90 6.14
C ASP A 110 -17.35 -4.44 6.20
N LYS A 111 -16.96 -5.18 5.17
CA LYS A 111 -15.59 -5.62 4.92
C LYS A 111 -15.19 -5.28 3.50
N THR A 112 -14.13 -4.51 3.37
CA THR A 112 -13.64 -4.06 2.08
C THR A 112 -12.19 -4.43 1.87
N LYS A 113 -11.81 -4.59 0.60
CA LYS A 113 -10.44 -4.80 0.18
C LYS A 113 -10.07 -3.69 -0.79
N ILE A 114 -8.89 -3.11 -0.59
CA ILE A 114 -8.33 -2.07 -1.44
C ILE A 114 -6.97 -2.52 -1.96
N ASP A 115 -6.80 -2.44 -3.27
CA ASP A 115 -5.54 -2.73 -3.94
C ASP A 115 -4.86 -1.42 -4.34
N ILE A 116 -3.65 -1.20 -3.82
CA ILE A 116 -2.86 0.02 -4.02
C ILE A 116 -1.63 -0.32 -4.85
N LYS A 117 -1.52 0.30 -6.03
CA LYS A 117 -0.39 0.14 -6.94
C LYS A 117 0.49 1.39 -6.89
N ILE A 118 1.73 1.23 -6.42
CA ILE A 118 2.71 2.31 -6.31
C ILE A 118 3.73 2.15 -7.42
N PHE A 119 3.66 3.02 -8.43
CA PHE A 119 4.61 3.05 -9.56
C PHE A 119 5.76 4.03 -9.31
N SER A 120 5.53 5.07 -8.51
CA SER A 120 6.55 6.04 -8.09
C SER A 120 6.07 6.81 -6.86
N ASN A 121 6.92 7.68 -6.31
CA ASN A 121 6.57 8.56 -5.19
C ASN A 121 5.38 9.53 -5.45
N LYS A 122 4.95 9.69 -6.70
CA LYS A 122 3.85 10.57 -7.13
C LYS A 122 2.76 9.83 -7.90
N ASN A 123 2.92 8.53 -8.13
CA ASN A 123 1.99 7.75 -8.92
C ASN A 123 1.55 6.53 -8.10
N ILE A 124 0.50 6.77 -7.32
CA ILE A 124 -0.21 5.78 -6.51
C ILE A 124 -1.60 5.66 -7.11
N LEU A 125 -1.95 4.45 -7.55
CA LEU A 125 -3.29 4.12 -8.03
C LEU A 125 -3.97 3.23 -7.01
N ILE A 126 -5.16 3.64 -6.55
CA ILE A 126 -5.96 2.88 -5.60
C ILE A 126 -7.19 2.36 -6.33
N SER A 127 -7.49 1.07 -6.17
CA SER A 127 -8.58 0.35 -6.83
C SER A 127 -9.31 -0.61 -5.91
#